data_AF-A0A257VBS9-F1
#
_entry.id   AF-A0A257VBS9-F1
#
_cell.length_a   1.000
_cell.length_b   1.000
_cell.length_c   1.000
_cell.angle_alpha   90.00
_cell.angle_beta   90.00
_cell.angle_gamma   90.00
#
_symmetry.space_group_name_H-M   'P 1'
#
loop_
_entity.id
_entity.type
_entity.pdbx_description
1 polymer ?
#
loop_
_entity_poly.entity_id
_entity_poly.type
_entity_poly.pdbx_seq_one_letter_code
_entity_poly.pdbx_strand_id
1 'polypeptide(L)'
;MRIQPALAGRAERWLVVLIALHTYAIGVALLAVPGWALRFGGWEAVPPLFFPRQAGVFHLVLGTGYLLEYARQRGVALLLTAKALATVFLGAAALVGGAPWFVGFAGAADGLMGLAVLMTRRMVRSAEASRADPVRS
;
A
#
# COMPACT_ATOMS: atom_id res chain seq x y z
N MET A 1 -15.82 20.23 7.33
CA MET A 1 -14.46 20.56 7.82
C MET A 1 -13.54 20.78 6.61
N ARG A 2 -13.15 22.02 6.27
CA ARG A 2 -12.19 22.27 5.16
C ARG A 2 -10.78 21.97 5.68
N ILE A 3 -10.18 20.88 5.24
CA ILE A 3 -8.78 20.57 5.54
C ILE A 3 -7.89 21.50 4.72
N GLN A 4 -6.88 22.10 5.36
CA GLN A 4 -5.95 23.00 4.69
C GLN A 4 -5.17 22.24 3.59
N PRO A 5 -5.02 22.80 2.37
CA PRO A 5 -4.33 22.13 1.26
C PRO A 5 -2.90 21.66 1.59
N ALA A 6 -2.18 22.45 2.39
CA ALA A 6 -0.83 22.13 2.84
C ALA A 6 -0.79 20.89 3.76
N LEU A 7 -1.83 20.69 4.58
CA LEU A 7 -1.96 19.51 5.43
C LEU A 7 -2.28 18.28 4.59
N ALA A 8 -3.15 18.39 3.58
CA ALA A 8 -3.49 17.29 2.68
C ALA A 8 -2.27 16.80 1.88
N GLY A 9 -1.47 17.71 1.31
CA GLY A 9 -0.24 17.34 0.60
C GLY A 9 0.81 16.71 1.53
N ARG A 10 0.94 17.20 2.78
CA ARG A 10 1.83 16.60 3.77
C ARG A 10 1.36 15.20 4.19
N ALA A 11 0.06 15.03 4.39
CA ALA A 11 -0.55 13.74 4.72
C ALA A 11 -0.33 12.72 3.58
N GLU A 12 -0.57 13.10 2.33
CA GLU A 12 -0.33 12.24 1.17
C GLU A 12 1.15 11.79 1.12
N ARG A 13 2.10 12.72 1.28
CA ARG A 13 3.53 12.39 1.32
C ARG A 13 3.86 11.39 2.42
N TRP A 14 3.36 11.61 3.64
CA TRP A 14 3.63 10.70 4.76
C TRP A 14 2.98 9.34 4.55
N LEU A 15 1.75 9.28 4.02
CA LEU A 15 1.10 8.02 3.69
C LEU A 15 1.92 7.22 2.69
N VAL A 16 2.40 7.83 1.60
CA VAL A 16 3.25 7.14 0.62
C VAL A 16 4.52 6.58 1.28
N VAL A 17 5.20 7.39 2.10
CA VAL A 17 6.43 6.97 2.80
C VAL A 17 6.14 5.82 3.77
N LEU A 18 5.11 5.94 4.61
CA LEU A 18 4.76 4.93 5.59
C LEU A 18 4.32 3.62 4.93
N ILE A 19 3.54 3.70 3.85
CA ILE A 19 3.12 2.53 3.07
C ILE A 19 4.33 1.88 2.38
N ALA A 20 5.27 2.65 1.84
CA ALA A 20 6.50 2.11 1.28
C ALA A 20 7.36 1.43 2.35
N LEU A 21 7.52 2.03 3.52
CA LEU A 21 8.25 1.44 4.65
C LEU A 21 7.59 0.15 5.15
N HIS A 22 6.27 0.13 5.28
CA HIS A 22 5.52 -1.09 5.59
C HIS A 22 5.75 -2.16 4.51
N THR A 23 5.63 -1.80 3.23
CA THR A 23 5.88 -2.72 2.10
C THR A 23 7.31 -3.28 2.16
N TYR A 24 8.32 -2.46 2.49
CA TYR A 24 9.68 -2.93 2.70
C TYR A 24 9.81 -3.85 3.91
N ALA A 25 9.17 -3.54 5.03
CA ALA A 25 9.21 -4.38 6.22
C ALA A 25 8.68 -5.80 5.93
N ILE A 26 7.55 -5.90 5.21
CA ILE A 26 7.01 -7.19 4.74
C ILE A 26 8.00 -7.86 3.77
N GLY A 27 8.56 -7.09 2.83
CA GLY A 27 9.52 -7.60 1.86
C GLY A 27 10.77 -8.20 2.50
N VAL A 28 11.37 -7.48 3.46
CA VAL A 28 12.54 -7.93 4.23
C VAL A 28 12.19 -9.15 5.08
N ALA A 29 11.04 -9.15 5.76
CA ALA A 29 10.62 -10.29 6.58
C ALA A 29 10.48 -11.58 5.74
N LEU A 30 9.84 -11.49 4.56
CA LEU A 30 9.67 -12.62 3.66
C LEU A 30 10.99 -13.04 2.98
N LEU A 31 11.90 -12.11 2.73
CA LEU A 31 13.19 -12.41 2.10
C LEU A 31 14.20 -13.02 3.08
N ALA A 32 14.36 -12.40 4.25
CA ALA A 32 15.41 -12.75 5.22
C ALA A 32 14.97 -13.81 6.23
N VAL A 33 13.72 -13.75 6.69
CA VAL A 33 13.20 -14.62 7.77
C VAL A 33 11.84 -15.26 7.43
N PRO A 34 11.67 -15.89 6.23
CA PRO A 34 10.37 -16.38 5.76
C PRO A 34 9.69 -17.37 6.70
N GLY A 35 10.44 -18.27 7.34
CA GLY A 35 9.85 -19.25 8.25
C GLY A 35 9.23 -18.60 9.49
N TRP A 36 9.84 -17.54 10.03
CA TRP A 36 9.26 -16.77 11.13
C TRP A 36 8.04 -15.97 10.64
N ALA A 37 8.18 -15.26 9.51
CA ALA A 37 7.13 -14.41 8.96
C ALA A 37 5.85 -15.21 8.64
N LEU A 38 5.98 -16.39 8.05
CA LEU A 38 4.85 -17.27 7.74
C LEU A 38 4.21 -17.87 9.00
N ARG A 39 5.00 -18.32 9.97
CA ARG A 39 4.43 -18.80 11.24
C ARG A 39 3.69 -17.71 12.00
N PHE A 40 4.22 -16.49 12.01
CA PHE A 40 3.52 -15.33 12.58
C PHE A 40 2.18 -15.09 11.89
N GLY A 41 2.14 -15.27 10.57
CA GLY A 41 0.91 -15.17 9.79
C GLY A 41 -0.08 -16.33 9.96
N GLY A 42 0.26 -17.36 10.75
CA GLY A 42 -0.59 -18.51 11.03
C GLY A 42 -0.43 -19.68 10.05
N TRP A 43 0.64 -19.72 9.25
CA TRP A 43 0.97 -20.90 8.45
C TRP A 43 1.62 -21.98 9.31
N GLU A 44 1.09 -23.21 9.25
CA GLU A 44 1.63 -24.37 9.97
C GLU A 44 2.84 -24.98 9.25
N ALA A 45 2.83 -24.98 7.92
CA ALA A 45 3.91 -25.48 7.08
C ALA A 45 4.57 -24.34 6.31
N VAL A 46 5.90 -24.37 6.22
CA VAL A 46 6.68 -23.44 5.41
C VAL A 46 6.85 -24.07 4.01
N PRO A 47 6.28 -23.47 2.96
CA PRO A 47 6.47 -23.94 1.58
C PRO A 47 7.94 -23.78 1.17
N PRO A 48 8.36 -24.34 0.02
CA PRO A 48 9.70 -24.11 -0.50
C PRO A 48 10.08 -22.62 -0.48
N LEU A 49 11.27 -22.31 0.05
CA LEU A 49 11.69 -20.94 0.38
C LEU A 49 11.73 -19.99 -0.81
N PHE A 50 11.72 -20.51 -2.03
CA PHE A 50 11.71 -19.73 -3.26
C PHE A 50 10.53 -18.74 -3.30
N PHE A 51 9.29 -19.20 -3.08
CA PHE A 51 8.11 -18.34 -3.22
C PHE A 51 8.03 -17.22 -2.18
N PRO A 52 8.25 -17.47 -0.87
CA PRO A 52 8.30 -16.39 0.10
C PRO A 52 9.40 -15.37 -0.21
N ARG A 53 10.60 -15.83 -0.57
CA ARG A 53 11.70 -14.93 -0.92
C ARG A 53 11.40 -14.11 -2.19
N GLN A 54 10.80 -14.73 -3.19
CA GLN A 54 10.36 -14.06 -4.41
C GLN A 54 9.30 -12.99 -4.10
N ALA A 55 8.29 -13.32 -3.28
CA ALA A 55 7.31 -12.36 -2.81
C ALA A 55 7.98 -11.20 -2.04
N GLY A 56 9.01 -11.51 -1.25
CA GLY A 56 9.85 -10.54 -0.58
C GLY A 56 10.49 -9.54 -1.55
N VAL A 57 11.16 -10.04 -2.60
CA VAL A 57 11.76 -9.19 -3.65
C VAL A 57 10.71 -8.31 -4.34
N PHE A 58 9.54 -8.86 -4.68
CA PHE A 58 8.47 -8.07 -5.29
C PHE A 58 7.97 -6.94 -4.41
N HIS A 59 7.88 -7.14 -3.09
CA HIS A 59 7.56 -6.08 -2.15
C HIS A 59 8.64 -4.98 -2.14
N LEU A 60 9.92 -5.33 -2.19
CA LEU A 60 10.99 -4.33 -2.28
C LEU A 60 10.90 -3.51 -3.56
N VAL A 61 10.63 -4.16 -4.70
CA VAL A 61 10.43 -3.48 -5.99
C VAL A 61 9.21 -2.56 -5.93
N LEU A 62 8.08 -3.02 -5.38
CA LEU A 62 6.86 -2.22 -5.26
C LEU A 62 7.05 -1.00 -4.35
N GLY A 63 7.64 -1.19 -3.17
CA GLY A 63 7.95 -0.09 -2.25
C GLY A 63 8.84 0.97 -2.90
N THR A 64 9.84 0.53 -3.67
CA THR A 64 10.70 1.42 -4.46
C THR A 64 9.90 2.15 -5.55
N GLY A 65 9.05 1.41 -6.27
CA GLY A 65 8.16 1.96 -7.30
C GLY A 65 7.26 3.07 -6.77
N TYR A 66 6.64 2.90 -5.59
CA TYR A 66 5.80 3.92 -4.97
C TYR A 66 6.59 5.20 -4.69
N LEU A 67 7.79 5.08 -4.13
CA LEU A 67 8.64 6.22 -3.83
C LEU A 67 9.13 6.91 -5.10
N LEU A 68 9.53 6.16 -6.13
CA LEU A 68 10.00 6.71 -7.41
C LEU A 68 8.87 7.42 -8.16
N GLU A 69 7.68 6.82 -8.25
CA GLU A 69 6.50 7.43 -8.86
C GLU A 69 6.17 8.75 -8.15
N TYR A 70 6.11 8.73 -6.81
CA TYR A 70 5.78 9.91 -6.04
C TYR A 70 6.85 10.99 -6.11
N ALA A 71 8.14 10.62 -6.06
CA ALA A 71 9.24 11.57 -6.13
C ALA A 71 9.32 12.28 -7.48
N ARG A 72 9.05 11.57 -8.59
CA ARG A 72 9.18 12.12 -9.95
C ARG A 72 7.93 12.82 -10.45
N GLN A 73 6.75 12.25 -10.19
CA GLN A 73 5.51 12.68 -10.82
C GLN A 73 4.46 13.15 -9.82
N ARG A 74 4.74 13.05 -8.50
CA ARG A 74 3.72 13.19 -7.44
C ARG A 74 2.50 12.31 -7.73
N GLY A 75 2.74 11.17 -8.37
CA GLY A 75 1.74 10.16 -8.71
C GLY A 75 1.59 9.14 -7.60
N VAL A 76 0.41 8.51 -7.54
CA VAL A 76 0.09 7.44 -6.58
C VAL A 76 -0.63 6.27 -7.28
N ALA A 77 -0.58 6.22 -8.62
CA ALA A 77 -1.35 5.24 -9.39
C ALA A 77 -0.82 3.82 -9.17
N LEU A 78 0.51 3.64 -9.11
CA LEU A 78 1.09 2.33 -8.84
C LEU A 78 0.70 1.84 -7.43
N LEU A 79 0.77 2.71 -6.42
CA LEU A 79 0.35 2.39 -5.06
C LEU A 79 -1.13 1.99 -5.01
N LEU A 80 -2.01 2.81 -5.58
CA LEU A 80 -3.45 2.54 -5.56
C LEU A 80 -3.82 1.25 -6.30
N THR A 81 -3.22 1.00 -7.47
CA THR A 81 -3.45 -0.23 -8.23
C THR A 81 -2.97 -1.45 -7.45
N ALA A 82 -1.76 -1.40 -6.89
CA ALA A 82 -1.22 -2.51 -6.11
C ALA A 82 -2.07 -2.81 -4.86
N LYS A 83 -2.48 -1.77 -4.11
CA LYS A 83 -3.35 -1.94 -2.93
C LYS A 83 -4.73 -2.46 -3.28
N ALA A 84 -5.33 -2.00 -4.38
CA ALA A 84 -6.61 -2.52 -4.85
C ALA A 84 -6.51 -4.01 -5.24
N LEU A 85 -5.49 -4.38 -6.03
CA LEU A 85 -5.27 -5.78 -6.42
C LEU A 85 -5.00 -6.68 -5.21
N ALA A 86 -4.16 -6.23 -4.27
CA ALA A 86 -3.88 -6.96 -3.04
C ALA A 86 -5.16 -7.15 -2.19
N THR A 87 -5.96 -6.10 -2.02
CA THR A 87 -7.24 -6.16 -1.29
C THR A 87 -8.18 -7.20 -1.89
N VAL A 88 -8.36 -7.17 -3.22
CA VAL A 88 -9.23 -8.11 -3.93
C VAL A 88 -8.69 -9.53 -3.84
N PHE A 89 -7.41 -9.72 -4.13
CA PHE A 89 -6.77 -11.03 -4.11
C PHE A 89 -6.80 -11.68 -2.72
N LEU A 90 -6.37 -10.94 -1.69
CA LEU A 90 -6.32 -11.44 -0.32
C LEU A 90 -7.72 -11.60 0.28
N GLY A 91 -8.66 -10.71 -0.05
CA GLY A 91 -10.07 -10.85 0.32
C GLY A 91 -10.70 -12.09 -0.29
N ALA A 92 -10.50 -12.33 -1.59
CA ALA A 92 -10.96 -13.54 -2.25
C ALA A 92 -10.33 -14.79 -1.65
N ALA A 93 -9.01 -14.79 -1.42
CA ALA A 93 -8.30 -15.91 -0.79
C ALA A 93 -8.83 -16.21 0.63
N ALA A 94 -9.17 -15.19 1.41
CA ALA A 94 -9.77 -15.37 2.72
C ALA A 94 -11.18 -15.99 2.66
N LEU A 95 -11.97 -15.68 1.63
CA LEU A 95 -13.34 -16.17 1.47
C LEU A 95 -13.42 -17.62 0.94
N VAL A 96 -12.44 -18.07 0.15
CA VAL A 96 -12.41 -19.43 -0.43
C VAL A 96 -12.17 -20.52 0.64
N GLY A 97 -11.79 -20.12 1.86
CA GLY A 97 -11.53 -21.04 2.98
C GLY A 97 -10.13 -21.66 2.95
N GLY A 98 -9.55 -21.90 4.13
CA GLY A 98 -8.21 -22.49 4.28
C GLY A 98 -7.04 -21.51 4.31
N ALA A 99 -7.31 -20.20 4.18
CA ALA A 99 -6.31 -19.16 4.37
C ALA A 99 -6.09 -18.86 5.86
N PRO A 100 -4.84 -18.69 6.32
CA PRO A 100 -4.57 -18.22 7.68
C PRO A 100 -5.17 -16.85 7.97
N TRP A 101 -5.40 -16.55 9.25
CA TRP A 101 -6.02 -15.31 9.72
C TRP A 101 -5.37 -14.05 9.10
N PHE A 102 -4.05 -14.09 8.91
CA PHE A 102 -3.27 -12.96 8.44
C PHE A 102 -3.62 -12.56 7.01
N VAL A 103 -4.11 -13.49 6.17
CA VAL A 103 -4.48 -13.20 4.79
C VAL A 103 -5.65 -12.21 4.73
N GLY A 104 -6.71 -12.46 5.48
CA GLY A 104 -7.87 -11.57 5.56
C GLY A 104 -7.51 -10.21 6.19
N PHE A 105 -6.72 -10.24 7.27
CA PHE A 105 -6.23 -9.01 7.91
C PHE A 105 -5.39 -8.16 6.95
N ALA A 106 -4.44 -8.76 6.24
CA ALA A 106 -3.58 -8.07 5.28
C ALA A 106 -4.41 -7.44 4.15
N GLY A 107 -5.40 -8.17 3.61
CA GLY A 107 -6.31 -7.63 2.60
C GLY A 107 -7.08 -6.41 3.08
N ALA A 108 -7.62 -6.45 4.30
CA ALA A 108 -8.31 -5.30 4.90
C ALA A 108 -7.36 -4.11 5.13
N ALA A 109 -6.15 -4.37 5.64
CA ALA A 109 -5.14 -3.34 5.85
C ALA A 109 -4.70 -2.68 4.54
N ASP A 110 -4.51 -3.45 3.46
CA ASP A 110 -4.23 -2.94 2.13
C ASP A 110 -5.35 -2.07 1.58
N GLY A 111 -6.60 -2.48 1.79
CA GLY A 111 -7.78 -1.70 1.40
C GLY A 111 -7.83 -0.35 2.11
N LEU A 112 -7.61 -0.35 3.43
CA LEU A 112 -7.58 0.88 4.23
C LEU A 112 -6.44 1.81 3.82
N MET A 113 -5.24 1.29 3.58
CA MET A 113 -4.11 2.07 3.08
C MET A 113 -4.42 2.71 1.71
N GLY A 114 -4.98 1.92 0.79
CA GLY A 114 -5.39 2.41 -0.54
C GLY A 114 -6.48 3.48 -0.46
N LEU A 115 -7.50 3.28 0.37
CA LEU A 115 -8.57 4.26 0.60
C LEU A 115 -8.05 5.55 1.20
N ALA A 116 -7.17 5.49 2.20
CA ALA A 116 -6.56 6.66 2.81
C ALA A 116 -5.82 7.52 1.77
N VAL A 117 -4.98 6.89 0.92
CA VAL A 117 -4.27 7.59 -0.16
C VAL A 117 -5.22 8.16 -1.20
N LEU A 118 -6.25 7.42 -1.60
CA LEU A 118 -7.25 7.88 -2.56
C LEU A 118 -7.98 9.13 -2.05
N MET A 119 -8.38 9.13 -0.78
CA MET A 119 -9.02 10.28 -0.14
C MET A 119 -8.10 11.49 -0.11
N THR A 120 -6.85 11.34 0.35
CA THR A 120 -5.89 12.46 0.35
C THR A 120 -5.59 12.97 -1.05
N ARG A 121 -5.47 12.08 -2.03
CA ARG A 121 -5.23 12.46 -3.43
C ARG A 121 -6.37 13.27 -4.02
N ARG A 122 -7.62 12.86 -3.76
CA ARG A 122 -8.81 13.61 -4.19
C ARG A 122 -8.80 15.01 -3.59
N MET A 123 -8.46 15.13 -2.30
CA MET A 123 -8.39 16.43 -1.62
C MET A 123 -7.31 17.35 -2.19
N VAL A 124 -6.10 16.82 -2.46
CA VAL A 124 -5.00 17.58 -3.08
C VAL A 124 -5.43 18.10 -4.45
N ARG A 125 -5.99 17.24 -5.31
CA ARG A 125 -6.45 17.62 -6.65
C ARG A 125 -7.56 18.67 -6.62
N SER A 126 -8.52 18.56 -5.69
CA SER A 126 -9.57 19.57 -5.53
C SER A 126 -8.98 20.93 -5.14
N ALA A 127 -7.98 20.96 -4.26
CA ALA A 127 -7.33 22.19 -3.85
C ALA A 127 -6.50 22.84 -4.98
N GLU A 128 -5.87 22.04 -5.84
CA GLU A 128 -5.16 22.51 -7.03
C GLU A 128 -6.13 23.10 -8.06
N ALA A 129 -7.26 22.44 -8.32
CA ALA A 129 -8.29 22.93 -9.23
C ALA A 129 -8.87 24.28 -8.78
N SER A 130 -9.13 24.45 -7.47
CA SER A 130 -9.63 25.74 -6.94
C SER A 130 -8.64 26.90 -7.03
N ARG A 131 -7.33 26.64 -7.15
CA ARG A 131 -6.31 27.69 -7.34
C ARG A 131 -6.13 28.09 -8.81
N ALA A 132 -6.50 27.21 -9.73
CA ALA A 132 -6.34 27.42 -11.16
C ALA A 132 -7.45 28.25 -11.82
N ASP A 133 -8.46 28.71 -11.06
CA ASP A 133 -9.58 29.53 -11.55
C ASP A 133 -9.49 30.99 -11.07
N PRO A 134 -8.66 31.86 -11.71
CA PRO A 134 -8.52 33.26 -11.34
C PRO A 134 -9.56 34.21 -11.98
N VAL A 135 -10.52 33.73 -12.78
CA VAL A 135 -11.35 34.58 -13.68
C VAL A 135 -12.78 34.84 -13.16
N ARG A 136 -13.07 34.55 -11.88
CA ARG A 136 -14.39 34.82 -11.26
C ARG A 136 -14.38 35.82 -10.10
N SER A 137 -13.55 36.87 -10.17
CA SER A 137 -13.57 38.01 -9.24
C SER A 137 -13.71 39.33 -9.97
#